data_AF-A0A640KLR1-F1
#
_entry.id   AF-A0A640KLR1-F1
#
_cell.length_a   1.000
_cell.length_b   1.000
_cell.length_c   1.000
_cell.angle_alpha   90.00
_cell.angle_beta   90.00
_cell.angle_gamma   90.00
#
_symmetry.space_group_name_H-M   'P 1'
#
loop_
_entity.id
_entity.type
_entity.pdbx_description
1 polymer ?
#
loop_
_entity_poly.entity_id
_entity_poly.type
_entity_poly.pdbx_seq_one_letter_code
_entity_poly.pdbx_strand_id
1 'polypeptide(L)'
;MKKVLEPSLGSAAANHLRSCSPRVRAVQLPMKHCLFLPSFTYTLSLLFYLLLQKILQLLILIMGKIHGSLARAGKVKNQTPKVAKQEKRKQPRGRALKRLKYTRRFLSKTVKPGEKVHMNKQPPGKAG
;
A
#
# COMPACT_ATOMS: atom_id res chain seq x y z
N MET A 1 -50.77 -6.44 6.68
CA MET A 1 -50.16 -6.71 8.00
C MET A 1 -48.72 -6.22 7.99
N LYS A 2 -48.43 -5.17 8.77
CA LYS A 2 -47.10 -4.57 8.92
C LYS A 2 -46.34 -5.26 10.06
N LYS A 3 -45.06 -5.55 9.86
CA LYS A 3 -43.98 -5.66 10.88
C LYS A 3 -42.76 -5.03 10.18
N VAL A 4 -42.39 -3.76 10.38
CA VAL A 4 -41.70 -3.13 11.55
C VAL A 4 -40.53 -4.03 11.99
N LEU A 5 -39.30 -3.70 11.54
CA LEU A 5 -38.25 -2.94 12.27
C LEU A 5 -37.85 -3.67 13.57
N GLU A 6 -36.63 -4.15 13.73
CA GLU A 6 -35.46 -3.38 14.20
C GLU A 6 -34.11 -4.00 13.76
N PRO A 7 -33.08 -3.18 13.47
CA PRO A 7 -31.66 -3.54 13.53
C PRO A 7 -30.97 -2.87 14.75
N SER A 8 -30.54 -3.64 15.74
CA SER A 8 -29.90 -3.09 16.94
C SER A 8 -28.36 -3.09 16.86
N LEU A 9 -27.81 -1.86 16.79
CA LEU A 9 -26.65 -1.34 17.55
C LEU A 9 -25.26 -1.94 17.24
N GLY A 10 -24.21 -1.22 16.83
CA GLY A 10 -23.93 0.22 16.93
C GLY A 10 -23.23 0.58 18.25
N SER A 11 -21.90 0.68 18.20
CA SER A 11 -21.06 1.69 18.89
C SER A 11 -21.03 1.78 20.44
N ALA A 12 -19.86 1.50 21.02
CA ALA A 12 -19.30 2.19 22.20
C ALA A 12 -17.76 2.08 22.09
N ALA A 13 -16.92 3.10 21.88
CA ALA A 13 -16.80 4.44 22.46
C ALA A 13 -16.54 4.44 23.97
N ALA A 14 -15.25 4.61 24.36
CA ALA A 14 -14.73 5.27 25.57
C ALA A 14 -13.27 4.82 25.76
N ASN A 15 -12.25 5.60 25.42
CA ASN A 15 -11.79 6.81 26.11
C ASN A 15 -11.93 6.70 27.64
N HIS A 16 -10.87 6.29 28.33
CA HIS A 16 -10.51 6.95 29.57
C HIS A 16 -9.00 6.88 29.81
N LEU A 17 -8.36 8.00 29.46
CA LEU A 17 -7.16 8.48 30.12
C LEU A 17 -7.37 8.39 31.63
N ARG A 18 -6.42 7.78 32.34
CA ARG A 18 -6.17 8.05 33.75
C ARG A 18 -4.66 8.09 33.97
N SER A 19 -4.17 9.31 33.77
CA SER A 19 -3.18 9.98 34.59
C SER A 19 -2.94 9.34 35.96
N CYS A 20 -1.72 8.89 36.20
CA CYS A 20 -1.15 8.80 37.55
C CYS A 20 0.35 9.04 37.44
N SER A 21 0.74 10.31 37.51
CA SER A 21 2.09 10.72 37.83
C SER A 21 2.21 10.83 39.34
N PRO A 22 3.17 10.16 39.99
CA PRO A 22 3.63 10.58 41.29
C PRO A 22 5.08 11.07 41.20
N ARG A 23 5.20 12.37 41.40
CA ARG A 23 6.05 12.93 42.45
C ARG A 23 7.56 12.70 42.25
N VAL A 24 8.09 13.58 41.42
CA VAL A 24 9.49 14.04 41.43
C VAL A 24 9.91 14.31 42.88
N ARG A 25 10.80 13.48 43.44
CA ARG A 25 11.66 13.88 44.55
C ARG A 25 12.95 14.37 43.94
N ALA A 26 13.08 15.69 43.85
CA ALA A 26 14.38 16.32 43.66
C ALA A 26 15.20 16.10 44.95
N VAL A 27 16.11 15.13 44.91
CA VAL A 27 17.21 15.07 45.89
C VAL A 27 18.35 15.87 45.28
N GLN A 28 18.53 17.08 45.81
CA GLN A 28 19.68 17.92 45.55
C GLN A 28 20.92 17.19 46.09
N LEU A 29 21.77 16.64 45.23
CA LEU A 29 23.09 16.15 45.61
C LEU A 29 24.16 17.17 45.19
N PRO A 30 25.07 17.55 46.11
CA PRO A 30 26.04 18.62 45.88
C PRO A 30 27.13 18.19 44.89
N MET A 31 27.35 19.09 43.95
CA MET A 31 28.46 19.14 43.01
C MET A 31 29.79 18.81 43.71
N LYS A 32 30.34 17.62 43.46
CA LYS A 32 31.78 17.36 43.62
C LYS A 32 32.35 17.18 42.23
N HIS A 33 32.70 18.32 41.64
CA HIS A 33 33.43 18.41 40.39
C HIS A 33 34.87 17.94 40.65
N CYS A 34 35.06 16.62 40.67
CA CYS A 34 36.37 16.01 40.60
C CYS A 34 36.95 16.35 39.22
N LEU A 35 37.92 17.25 39.19
CA LEU A 35 38.78 17.49 38.03
C LEU A 35 39.60 16.21 37.78
N PHE A 36 38.99 15.25 37.10
CA PHE A 36 39.62 14.01 36.67
C PHE A 36 39.74 14.05 35.13
N LEU A 37 40.93 14.46 34.69
CA LEU A 37 41.56 14.18 33.39
C LEU A 37 40.69 14.35 32.13
N PRO A 38 40.79 15.49 31.41
CA PRO A 38 40.13 15.66 30.11
C PRO A 38 40.66 14.72 29.02
N SER A 39 41.75 13.99 29.25
CA SER A 39 42.43 13.17 28.26
C SER A 39 41.65 11.93 27.81
N PHE A 40 40.72 11.41 28.63
CA PHE A 40 40.01 10.15 28.35
C PHE A 40 38.74 10.33 27.51
N THR A 41 38.10 11.50 27.58
CA THR A 41 36.89 11.79 26.79
C THR A 41 37.23 12.10 25.33
N TYR A 42 38.39 12.72 25.07
CA TYR A 42 38.82 13.03 23.70
C TYR A 42 39.24 11.77 22.92
N THR A 43 39.84 10.77 23.57
CA THR A 43 40.23 9.52 22.91
C THR A 43 39.01 8.67 22.52
N LEU A 44 38.00 8.57 23.40
CA LEU A 44 36.72 7.91 23.10
C LEU A 44 35.93 8.62 22.01
N SER A 45 35.92 9.96 22.00
CA SER A 45 35.29 10.75 20.95
C SER A 45 35.95 10.49 19.59
N LEU A 46 37.28 10.55 19.52
CA LEU A 46 38.01 10.33 18.26
C LEU A 46 37.81 8.91 17.71
N LEU A 47 37.83 7.90 18.59
CA LEU A 47 37.58 6.51 18.21
C LEU A 47 36.14 6.30 17.70
N PHE A 48 35.16 6.96 18.31
CA PHE A 48 33.77 6.92 17.86
C PHE A 48 33.60 7.54 16.46
N TYR A 49 34.22 8.69 16.19
CA TYR A 49 34.21 9.32 14.85
C TYR A 49 34.90 8.45 13.79
N LEU A 50 36.03 7.82 14.11
CA LEU A 50 36.74 6.91 13.18
C LEU A 50 35.97 5.61 12.92
N LEU A 51 35.24 5.09 13.92
CA LEU A 51 34.38 3.93 13.75
C LEU A 51 33.17 4.27 12.87
N LEU A 52 32.54 5.44 13.08
CA LEU A 52 31.46 5.94 12.22
C LEU A 52 31.90 6.11 10.77
N GLN A 53 33.09 6.66 10.56
CA GLN A 53 33.72 6.80 9.23
C GLN A 53 33.93 5.43 8.55
N LYS A 54 34.44 4.44 9.29
CA LYS A 54 34.64 3.07 8.77
C LYS A 54 33.32 2.36 8.44
N ILE A 55 32.29 2.51 9.27
CA ILE A 55 30.96 1.93 9.02
C ILE A 55 30.33 2.54 7.76
N LEU A 56 30.46 3.86 7.59
CA LEU A 56 29.95 4.56 6.40
C LEU A 56 30.64 4.07 5.12
N GLN A 57 31.96 3.87 5.14
CA GLN A 57 32.67 3.30 3.99
C GLN A 57 32.29 1.85 3.68
N LEU A 58 32.04 1.03 4.71
CA LEU A 58 31.59 -0.35 4.53
C LEU A 58 30.19 -0.42 3.88
N LEU A 59 29.30 0.51 4.26
CA LEU A 59 27.94 0.63 3.70
C LEU A 59 27.95 0.98 2.21
N ILE A 60 28.92 1.77 1.77
CA ILE A 60 29.07 2.19 0.36
C ILE A 60 29.55 1.02 -0.52
N LEU A 61 30.38 0.11 0.01
CA LEU A 61 30.90 -1.06 -0.73
C LEU A 61 29.88 -2.19 -0.91
N ILE A 62 28.86 -2.28 -0.05
CA ILE A 62 27.79 -3.28 -0.15
C ILE A 62 26.78 -2.93 -1.26
N MET A 63 26.67 -1.64 -1.62
CA MET A 63 25.88 -1.20 -2.78
C MET A 63 26.67 -1.34 -4.09
N GLY A 64 26.80 -2.59 -4.56
CA GLY A 64 27.37 -2.91 -5.86
C GLY A 64 26.74 -2.12 -7.02
N LYS A 65 27.54 -1.88 -8.06
CA LYS A 65 27.19 -1.11 -9.25
C LYS A 65 25.93 -1.66 -9.93
N ILE A 66 24.82 -0.95 -9.80
CA ILE A 66 23.52 -1.31 -10.41
C ILE A 66 23.64 -1.14 -11.93
N HIS A 67 23.83 -2.25 -12.64
CA HIS A 67 23.85 -2.25 -14.10
C HIS A 67 22.43 -2.21 -14.66
N GLY A 68 21.95 -0.99 -14.86
CA GLY A 68 20.69 -0.67 -15.49
C GLY A 68 20.41 0.81 -15.33
N SER A 69 20.44 1.57 -16.44
CA SER A 69 20.10 2.98 -16.39
C SER A 69 18.59 3.14 -16.15
N LEU A 70 18.23 3.96 -15.16
CA LEU A 70 16.84 4.35 -14.89
C LEU A 70 16.19 5.11 -16.05
N ALA A 71 16.98 5.54 -17.03
CA ALA A 71 16.57 6.28 -18.22
C ALA A 71 15.47 5.58 -19.05
N ARG A 72 15.31 4.25 -18.93
CA ARG A 72 14.27 3.49 -19.65
C ARG A 72 12.99 3.26 -18.85
N ALA A 73 12.91 3.73 -17.60
CA ALA A 73 11.72 3.58 -16.78
C ALA A 73 10.52 4.29 -17.43
N GLY A 74 9.39 3.59 -17.54
CA GLY A 74 8.15 4.16 -18.07
C GLY A 74 8.05 4.33 -19.59
N LYS A 75 9.09 3.98 -20.37
CA LYS A 75 9.11 4.13 -21.85
C LYS A 75 7.82 3.68 -22.53
N VAL A 76 7.37 2.44 -22.25
CA VAL A 76 6.22 1.83 -22.93
C VAL A 76 4.89 2.51 -22.56
N LYS A 77 4.72 2.89 -21.29
CA LYS A 77 3.50 3.55 -20.82
C LYS A 77 3.36 4.99 -21.34
N ASN A 78 4.48 5.67 -21.57
CA ASN A 78 4.49 7.03 -22.11
C ASN A 78 4.43 7.05 -23.64
N GLN A 79 4.94 6.01 -24.30
CA GLN A 79 4.87 5.85 -25.76
C GLN A 79 3.47 5.46 -26.24
N THR A 80 2.71 4.70 -25.43
CA THR A 80 1.36 4.28 -25.81
C THR A 80 0.38 5.47 -25.78
N PRO A 81 -0.43 5.67 -26.85
CA PRO A 81 -1.40 6.77 -26.87
C PRO A 81 -2.41 6.59 -25.75
N LYS A 82 -2.66 7.66 -24.98
CA LYS A 82 -3.59 7.61 -23.86
C LYS A 82 -5.03 7.66 -24.37
N VAL A 83 -5.65 6.50 -24.57
CA VAL A 83 -7.07 6.42 -24.94
C VAL A 83 -7.94 6.74 -23.73
N ALA A 84 -8.72 7.81 -23.82
CA ALA A 84 -9.71 8.16 -22.80
C ALA A 84 -10.81 7.10 -22.73
N LYS A 85 -11.35 6.87 -21.53
CA LYS A 85 -12.47 5.94 -21.37
C LYS A 85 -13.71 6.55 -22.03
N GLN A 86 -14.24 5.86 -23.04
CA GLN A 86 -15.51 6.21 -23.64
C GLN A 86 -16.63 6.17 -22.60
N GLU A 87 -17.55 7.13 -22.65
CA GLU A 87 -18.76 7.10 -21.82
C GLU A 87 -19.64 5.93 -22.25
N LYS A 88 -19.85 4.98 -21.33
CA LYS A 88 -20.68 3.79 -21.54
C LYS A 88 -21.88 3.85 -20.63
N ARG A 89 -23.05 3.49 -21.16
CA ARG A 89 -24.28 3.37 -20.37
C ARG A 89 -24.07 2.43 -19.19
N LYS A 90 -24.58 2.84 -18.02
CA LYS A 90 -24.52 2.04 -16.79
C LYS A 90 -25.20 0.70 -17.02
N GLN A 91 -24.50 -0.39 -16.72
CA GLN A 91 -25.12 -1.71 -16.71
C GLN A 91 -26.03 -1.83 -15.49
N PRO A 92 -27.24 -2.41 -15.63
CA PRO A 92 -28.09 -2.66 -14.48
C PRO A 92 -27.40 -3.60 -13.50
N ARG A 93 -27.72 -3.49 -12.21
CA ARG A 93 -27.08 -4.28 -11.14
C ARG A 93 -28.03 -5.34 -10.58
N GLY A 94 -27.47 -6.33 -9.88
CA GLY A 94 -28.24 -7.36 -9.16
C GLY A 94 -29.10 -8.26 -10.06
N ARG A 95 -30.39 -8.39 -9.71
CA ARG A 95 -31.35 -9.29 -10.39
C ARG A 95 -31.54 -8.95 -11.86
N ALA A 96 -31.58 -7.65 -12.19
CA ALA A 96 -31.75 -7.20 -13.57
C ALA A 96 -30.58 -7.64 -14.47
N LEU A 97 -29.34 -7.59 -13.97
CA LEU A 97 -28.18 -8.09 -14.71
C LEU A 97 -28.24 -9.61 -14.91
N LYS A 98 -28.66 -10.36 -13.88
CA LYS A 98 -28.83 -11.81 -13.97
C LYS A 98 -29.86 -12.18 -15.03
N ARG A 99 -30.98 -11.45 -15.11
CA ARG A 99 -32.00 -11.64 -16.16
C ARG A 99 -31.43 -11.39 -17.55
N LEU A 100 -30.74 -10.27 -17.76
CA LEU A 100 -30.09 -9.96 -19.06
C LEU A 100 -29.08 -11.04 -19.48
N LYS A 101 -28.26 -11.53 -18.55
CA LYS A 101 -27.30 -12.60 -18.82
C LYS A 101 -27.99 -13.91 -19.20
N TYR A 102 -29.06 -14.28 -18.49
CA TYR A 102 -29.84 -15.49 -18.79
C TYR A 102 -30.50 -15.40 -20.17
N THR A 103 -31.17 -14.28 -20.46
CA THR A 103 -31.81 -14.05 -21.77
C THR A 103 -30.80 -14.16 -22.91
N ARG A 104 -29.63 -13.52 -22.80
CA ARG A 104 -28.57 -13.58 -23.84
C ARG A 104 -27.97 -14.97 -24.04
N ARG A 105 -27.87 -15.79 -22.99
CA ARG A 105 -27.21 -17.10 -23.05
C ARG A 105 -28.12 -18.22 -23.53
N PHE A 106 -29.39 -18.20 -23.10
CA PHE A 106 -30.28 -19.35 -23.23
C PHE A 106 -31.54 -19.06 -24.04
N LEU A 107 -32.15 -17.88 -23.87
CA LEU A 107 -33.42 -17.58 -24.53
C LEU A 107 -33.24 -17.03 -25.95
N SER A 108 -32.28 -16.12 -26.15
CA SER A 108 -32.09 -15.43 -27.43
C SER A 108 -31.25 -16.21 -28.44
N LYS A 109 -30.51 -17.24 -28.00
CA LYS A 109 -29.58 -18.00 -28.86
C LYS A 109 -29.96 -19.47 -28.86
N THR A 110 -30.39 -19.99 -30.01
CA THR A 110 -30.52 -21.43 -30.27
C THR A 110 -29.17 -21.97 -30.74
N VAL A 111 -28.75 -23.10 -30.19
CA VAL A 111 -27.45 -23.73 -30.49
C VAL A 111 -27.72 -24.97 -31.31
N LYS A 112 -27.02 -25.11 -32.44
CA LYS A 112 -27.11 -26.34 -33.24
C LYS A 112 -26.51 -27.50 -32.45
N PRO A 113 -27.07 -28.73 -32.54
CA PRO A 113 -26.49 -29.88 -31.87
C PRO A 113 -25.03 -30.07 -32.32
N GLY A 114 -24.10 -30.17 -31.37
CA GLY A 114 -22.66 -30.26 -31.61
C GLY A 114 -21.90 -28.91 -31.63
N GLU A 115 -22.59 -27.77 -31.66
CA GLU A 115 -21.94 -26.44 -31.65
C GLU A 115 -21.64 -25.96 -30.21
N LYS A 116 -20.41 -25.55 -29.93
CA LYS A 116 -20.03 -24.94 -28.64
C LYS A 116 -20.37 -23.44 -28.63
N VAL A 117 -20.93 -22.96 -27.53
CA VAL A 117 -21.28 -21.54 -27.38
C VAL A 117 -20.06 -20.69 -27.02
N HIS A 118 -19.61 -19.86 -27.96
CA HIS A 118 -18.53 -18.89 -27.75
C HIS A 118 -19.10 -17.52 -27.36
N MET A 119 -18.63 -16.93 -26.25
CA MET A 119 -19.15 -15.66 -25.71
C MET A 119 -18.46 -14.41 -26.28
N ASN A 120 -17.17 -14.50 -26.62
CA ASN A 120 -16.38 -13.38 -27.12
C ASN A 120 -15.62 -13.81 -28.38
N LYS A 121 -16.31 -13.86 -29.53
CA LYS A 121 -15.70 -14.18 -30.82
C LYS A 121 -15.14 -12.90 -31.43
N GLN A 122 -13.83 -12.86 -31.69
CA GLN A 122 -13.23 -11.78 -32.46
C GLN A 122 -13.63 -11.92 -33.94
N PRO A 123 -13.99 -10.84 -34.64
CA PRO A 123 -14.15 -10.90 -36.08
C PRO A 123 -12.77 -11.16 -36.72
N PRO A 124 -12.70 -11.99 -37.78
CA PRO A 124 -11.44 -12.24 -38.47
C PRO A 124 -10.86 -10.92 -39.00
N GLY A 125 -9.56 -10.68 -38.80
CA GLY A 125 -8.88 -9.46 -39.22
C GLY A 125 -8.82 -8.32 -38.19
N LYS A 126 -9.47 -8.45 -37.03
CA LYS A 126 -9.20 -7.59 -35.86
C LYS A 126 -8.35 -8.34 -34.85
N ALA A 127 -7.06 -8.48 -35.15
CA ALA A 127 -6.05 -8.68 -34.11
C ALA A 127 -5.72 -7.30 -33.53
N GLY A 128 -5.70 -7.20 -32.20
CA GLY A 128 -5.29 -5.98 -31.51
C GLY A 128 -3.79 -5.71 -31.66
#